data_AF-K0IMY4-F1
#
_entry.id   AF-K0IMY4-F1
#
_cell.length_a   1.000
_cell.length_b   1.000
_cell.length_c   1.000
_cell.angle_alpha   90.00
_cell.angle_beta   90.00
_cell.angle_gamma   90.00
#
_symmetry.space_group_name_H-M   'P 1'
#
loop_
_entity.id
_entity.type
_entity.pdbx_description
1 polymer ?
#
loop_
_entity_poly.entity_id
_entity_poly.type
_entity_poly.pdbx_seq_one_letter_code
_entity_poly.pdbx_strand_id
1 'polypeptide(L)'
;MVRRIVNRTLLKEPVLDVEVANLRERGMLGIAIAKQNNATNQKTTKTFVFLYYIEAKQDGSDAKNGDPPLGNRLYRYELMDGNLKNGKLLLDIPAERSALHNGGKILIGPDSNVYLVVGDLAHRTRLQNYEKKFNPQRNKRSISPYTGWQTC
;
A
#
# COMPACT_ATOMS: atom_id res chain seq x y z
N MET A 1 3.68 3.89 12.80
CA MET A 1 2.50 4.19 13.65
C MET A 1 1.33 4.90 12.94
N VAL A 2 0.12 4.71 13.50
CA VAL A 2 -1.13 5.47 13.23
C VAL A 2 -1.63 6.07 14.55
N ARG A 3 -1.95 7.36 14.56
CA ARG A 3 -2.50 8.06 15.73
C ARG A 3 -3.91 8.57 15.45
N ARG A 4 -4.73 8.64 16.49
CA ARG A 4 -6.13 9.06 16.38
C ARG A 4 -6.33 10.42 17.06
N ILE A 5 -7.15 11.25 16.43
CA ILE A 5 -7.62 12.51 16.99
C ILE A 5 -9.07 12.30 17.44
N VAL A 6 -9.38 12.64 18.68
CA VAL A 6 -10.73 12.57 19.27
C VAL A 6 -11.03 13.91 19.91
N ASN A 7 -12.19 14.50 19.59
CA ASN A 7 -12.59 15.81 20.11
C ASN A 7 -11.52 16.89 19.92
N ARG A 8 -10.90 16.92 18.73
CA ARG A 8 -9.80 17.84 18.36
C ARG A 8 -8.48 17.64 19.14
N THR A 9 -8.40 16.59 19.97
CA THR A 9 -7.19 16.24 20.72
C THR A 9 -6.52 15.02 20.11
N LEU A 10 -5.22 15.13 19.83
CA LEU A 10 -4.39 14.00 19.42
C LEU A 10 -4.13 13.10 20.62
N LEU A 11 -4.53 11.83 20.54
CA LEU A 11 -4.26 10.87 21.61
C LEU A 11 -2.77 10.63 21.75
N LYS A 12 -2.31 10.46 23.00
CA LYS A 12 -0.89 10.24 23.32
C LYS A 12 -0.38 8.95 22.67
N GLU A 13 -1.08 7.85 22.93
CA GLU A 13 -0.71 6.53 22.42
C GLU A 13 -1.21 6.33 20.97
N PRO A 14 -0.40 5.66 20.12
CA PRO A 14 -0.85 5.26 18.79
C PRO A 14 -1.94 4.20 18.88
N VAL A 15 -2.83 4.17 17.89
CA VAL A 15 -3.86 3.12 17.76
C VAL A 15 -3.34 1.87 17.05
N LEU A 16 -2.18 2.00 16.41
CA LEU A 16 -1.41 0.93 15.78
C LEU A 16 0.03 1.38 15.63
N ASP A 17 0.98 0.50 15.92
CA ASP A 17 2.36 0.64 15.48
C ASP A 17 2.83 -0.64 14.80
N VAL A 18 3.44 -0.48 13.63
CA VAL A 18 3.86 -1.57 12.75
C VAL A 18 5.16 -1.19 12.10
N GLU A 19 5.97 -2.21 11.82
CA GLU A 19 7.28 -2.06 11.20
C GLU A 19 7.13 -1.61 9.73
N VAL A 20 7.57 -0.40 9.43
CA VAL A 20 7.51 0.20 8.09
C VAL A 20 8.90 0.48 7.54
N ALA A 21 9.07 0.22 6.26
CA ALA A 21 10.19 0.73 5.49
C ALA A 21 10.02 2.25 5.34
N ASN A 22 11.11 3.01 5.40
CA ASN A 22 11.04 4.48 5.40
C ASN A 22 12.09 5.16 4.50
N LEU A 23 12.75 4.40 3.62
CA LEU A 23 13.60 5.00 2.60
C LEU A 23 12.73 5.79 1.60
N ARG A 24 13.03 7.09 1.44
CA ARG A 24 12.41 8.00 0.46
C ARG A 24 10.87 8.10 0.60
N GLU A 25 10.10 7.59 -0.36
CA GLU A 25 8.64 7.66 -0.37
C GLU A 25 7.98 6.44 0.26
N ARG A 26 8.76 5.57 0.93
CA ARG A 26 8.22 4.43 1.68
C ARG A 26 7.71 4.88 3.05
N GLY A 27 6.77 4.13 3.60
CA GLY A 27 6.22 4.39 4.93
C GLY A 27 4.76 4.01 5.03
N MET A 28 4.05 4.66 5.95
CA MET A 28 2.59 4.62 6.08
C MET A 28 1.97 5.58 5.05
N LEU A 29 1.48 5.07 3.92
CA LEU A 29 1.15 5.90 2.75
C LEU A 29 -0.33 6.22 2.57
N GLY A 30 -1.20 5.29 2.97
CA GLY A 30 -2.63 5.38 2.68
C GLY A 30 -3.49 5.01 3.86
N ILE A 31 -4.60 5.75 4.03
CA ILE A 31 -5.65 5.43 5.00
C ILE A 31 -7.04 5.69 4.41
N ALA A 32 -7.96 4.76 4.63
CA ALA A 32 -9.39 4.96 4.38
C ALA A 32 -10.24 4.26 5.45
N ILE A 33 -11.47 4.73 5.63
CA ILE A 33 -12.36 4.23 6.69
C ILE A 33 -13.71 3.87 6.06
N ALA A 34 -14.22 2.68 6.39
CA ALA A 34 -15.57 2.25 6.04
C ALA A 34 -16.35 1.89 7.30
N LYS A 35 -17.61 2.33 7.38
CA LYS A 35 -18.54 1.94 8.45
C LYS A 35 -19.54 0.95 7.88
N GLN A 36 -19.55 -0.27 8.42
CA GLN A 36 -20.53 -1.28 8.06
C GLN A 36 -21.63 -1.30 9.12
N ASN A 37 -22.85 -0.97 8.70
CA ASN A 37 -24.05 -1.18 9.49
C ASN A 37 -24.54 -2.61 9.21
N ASN A 38 -24.70 -3.43 10.24
CA ASN A 38 -25.36 -4.72 10.05
C ASN A 38 -26.86 -4.50 9.87
N ALA A 39 -27.44 -5.07 8.80
CA ALA A 39 -28.85 -4.92 8.45
C ALA A 39 -29.80 -5.79 9.30
N THR A 40 -29.24 -6.74 10.05
CA THR A 40 -29.98 -7.49 11.07
C THR A 40 -30.02 -6.67 12.37
N ASN A 41 -31.04 -6.85 13.20
CA ASN A 41 -31.35 -6.09 14.44
C ASN A 41 -30.24 -6.02 15.53
N GLN A 42 -28.98 -6.27 15.19
CA GLN A 42 -27.80 -6.04 16.01
C GLN A 42 -27.28 -4.60 15.80
N LYS A 43 -27.41 -3.80 16.87
CA LYS A 43 -26.99 -2.40 16.98
C LYS A 43 -25.45 -2.24 17.03
N THR A 44 -24.69 -3.01 16.25
CA THR A 44 -23.22 -2.97 16.23
C THR A 44 -22.72 -2.52 14.86
N THR A 45 -22.43 -1.23 14.73
CA THR A 45 -21.72 -0.69 13.56
C THR A 45 -20.24 -1.07 13.66
N LYS A 46 -19.74 -1.89 12.74
CA LYS A 46 -18.30 -2.16 12.63
C LYS A 46 -17.62 -1.03 11.86
N THR A 47 -16.45 -0.61 12.34
CA THR A 47 -15.61 0.36 11.62
C THR A 47 -14.36 -0.35 11.13
N PHE A 48 -14.19 -0.42 9.82
CA PHE A 48 -12.99 -0.94 9.18
C PHE A 48 -12.06 0.21 8.79
N VAL A 49 -10.77 -0.01 9.01
CA VAL A 49 -9.71 0.92 8.61
C VAL A 49 -8.79 0.19 7.64
N PHE A 50 -8.62 0.76 6.46
CA PHE A 50 -7.72 0.26 5.44
C PHE A 50 -6.43 1.05 5.50
N LEU A 51 -5.30 0.36 5.60
CA LEU A 51 -3.98 0.95 5.65
C LEU A 51 -3.13 0.39 4.51
N TYR A 52 -2.51 1.28 3.75
CA TYR A 52 -1.52 0.93 2.75
C TYR A 52 -0.16 1.44 3.17
N TYR A 53 0.79 0.54 3.33
CA TYR A 53 2.13 0.87 3.76
C TYR A 53 3.15 -0.11 3.19
N ILE A 54 4.41 0.31 3.17
CA ILE A 54 5.52 -0.57 2.79
C ILE A 54 6.02 -1.23 4.07
N GLU A 55 5.75 -2.51 4.20
CA GLU A 55 6.10 -3.28 5.40
C GLU A 55 7.60 -3.60 5.40
N ALA A 56 8.21 -3.59 6.58
CA ALA A 56 9.59 -3.99 6.78
C ALA A 56 9.69 -5.05 7.88
N LYS A 57 10.83 -5.74 7.94
CA LYS A 57 11.14 -6.64 9.05
C LYS A 57 11.40 -5.85 10.34
N GLN A 58 11.96 -4.65 10.21
CA GLN A 58 12.23 -3.73 11.31
C GLN A 58 12.10 -2.29 10.79
N ASP A 59 11.65 -1.40 11.67
CA ASP A 59 11.36 0.00 11.38
C ASP A 59 12.56 0.73 10.77
N GLY A 60 12.36 1.16 9.53
CA GLY A 60 13.34 1.88 8.73
C GLY A 60 14.63 1.11 8.47
N SER A 61 14.61 -0.22 8.55
CA SER A 61 15.80 -1.03 8.25
C SER A 61 16.30 -0.72 6.83
N ASP A 62 15.40 -0.63 5.85
CA ASP A 62 15.74 -0.31 4.47
C ASP A 62 16.54 0.99 4.28
N ALA A 63 16.34 2.00 5.13
CA ALA A 63 17.14 3.23 5.14
C ALA A 63 18.44 3.12 5.96
N LYS A 64 18.44 2.33 7.05
CA LYS A 64 19.56 2.21 7.99
C LYS A 64 20.63 1.22 7.53
N ASN A 65 20.21 0.03 7.10
CA ASN A 65 21.09 -1.09 6.77
C ASN A 65 20.86 -1.63 5.35
N GLY A 66 19.88 -1.10 4.61
CA GLY A 66 19.59 -1.51 3.24
C GLY A 66 18.80 -2.81 3.13
N ASP A 67 18.18 -3.28 4.23
CA ASP A 67 17.31 -4.45 4.20
C ASP A 67 16.16 -4.25 3.20
N PRO A 68 15.81 -5.28 2.41
CA PRO A 68 14.70 -5.16 1.49
C PRO A 68 13.37 -5.03 2.26
N PRO A 69 12.44 -4.17 1.80
CA PRO A 69 11.07 -4.17 2.33
C PRO A 69 10.38 -5.50 2.03
N LEU A 70 9.39 -5.86 2.84
CA LEU A 70 8.60 -7.09 2.66
C LEU A 70 7.56 -6.95 1.55
N GLY A 71 7.03 -5.75 1.33
CA GLY A 71 6.04 -5.51 0.27
C GLY A 71 5.27 -4.21 0.43
N ASN A 72 4.68 -3.76 -0.66
CA ASN A 72 3.65 -2.73 -0.74
C ASN A 72 2.31 -3.40 -0.41
N ARG A 73 1.81 -3.19 0.81
CA ARG A 73 0.72 -4.02 1.34
C ARG A 73 -0.49 -3.20 1.74
N LEU A 74 -1.67 -3.72 1.35
CA LEU A 74 -2.95 -3.21 1.82
C LEU A 74 -3.48 -4.14 2.90
N TYR A 75 -3.71 -3.57 4.08
CA TYR A 75 -4.32 -4.26 5.20
C TYR A 75 -5.70 -3.67 5.52
N ARG A 76 -6.58 -4.49 6.05
CA ARG A 76 -7.81 -4.08 6.72
C ARG A 76 -7.74 -4.42 8.20
N TYR A 77 -8.00 -3.44 9.05
CA TYR A 77 -8.12 -3.58 10.49
C TYR A 77 -9.55 -3.28 10.94
N GLU A 78 -9.91 -3.78 12.12
CA GLU A 78 -11.12 -3.41 12.84
C GLU A 78 -10.77 -2.39 13.93
N LEU A 79 -11.48 -1.25 13.94
CA LEU A 79 -11.36 -0.29 15.04
C LEU A 79 -12.25 -0.77 16.20
N MET A 80 -11.61 -1.25 17.27
CA MET A 80 -12.26 -1.81 18.45
C MET A 80 -11.57 -1.30 19.72
N ASP A 81 -12.36 -0.85 20.69
CA ASP A 81 -11.86 -0.31 21.97
C ASP A 81 -10.79 0.77 21.78
N GLY A 82 -10.98 1.64 20.77
CA GLY A 82 -10.05 2.72 20.44
C GLY A 82 -8.77 2.30 19.72
N ASN A 83 -8.58 1.02 19.42
CA ASN A 83 -7.36 0.47 18.80
C ASN A 83 -7.66 -0.21 17.46
N LEU A 84 -6.66 -0.32 16.58
CA LEU A 84 -6.76 -1.12 15.36
C LEU A 84 -6.30 -2.54 15.64
N LYS A 85 -7.22 -3.48 15.50
CA LYS A 85 -7.01 -4.91 15.79
C LYS A 85 -7.39 -5.75 14.56
N ASN A 86 -7.13 -7.05 14.62
CA ASN A 86 -7.54 -8.02 13.60
C ASN A 86 -7.08 -7.65 12.18
N GLY A 87 -5.80 -7.30 12.03
CA GLY A 87 -5.20 -6.98 10.73
C GLY A 87 -5.33 -8.15 9.75
N LYS A 88 -5.92 -7.89 8.60
CA LYS A 88 -6.05 -8.84 7.49
C LYS A 88 -5.37 -8.27 6.26
N LEU A 89 -4.35 -8.97 5.75
CA LEU A 89 -3.70 -8.66 4.48
C LEU A 89 -4.72 -8.89 3.33
N LEU A 90 -4.92 -7.87 2.50
CA LEU A 90 -5.82 -7.91 1.35
C LEU A 90 -5.07 -7.91 0.02
N LEU A 91 -3.89 -7.29 -0.03
CA LEU A 91 -3.07 -7.19 -1.23
C LEU A 91 -1.61 -7.13 -0.83
N ASP A 92 -0.78 -7.92 -1.53
CA ASP A 92 0.68 -7.94 -1.39
C ASP A 92 1.33 -7.73 -2.76
N ILE A 93 2.10 -6.65 -2.88
CA ILE A 93 2.81 -6.27 -4.12
C ILE A 93 4.30 -6.16 -3.79
N PRO A 94 5.21 -6.70 -4.63
CA PRO A 94 6.65 -6.54 -4.44
C PRO A 94 7.08 -5.07 -4.28
N ALA A 95 8.06 -4.81 -3.40
CA ALA A 95 8.52 -3.45 -3.07
C ALA A 95 10.03 -3.26 -3.24
N GLU A 96 10.77 -4.29 -3.62
CA GLU A 96 12.24 -4.26 -3.67
C GLU A 96 12.75 -3.36 -4.79
N ARG A 97 11.97 -3.20 -5.86
CA ARG A 97 12.41 -2.59 -7.11
C ARG A 97 12.72 -1.09 -6.98
N SER A 98 11.95 -0.35 -6.20
CA SER A 98 12.13 1.10 -6.02
C SER A 98 11.51 1.56 -4.70
N ALA A 99 12.06 2.65 -4.18
CA ALA A 99 11.51 3.39 -3.04
C ALA A 99 10.74 4.66 -3.47
N LEU A 100 10.57 4.85 -4.77
CA LEU A 100 9.93 6.01 -5.40
C LEU A 100 8.72 5.58 -6.23
N HIS A 101 7.76 6.48 -6.33
CA HIS A 101 6.48 6.35 -7.03
C HIS A 101 5.66 5.18 -6.50
N ASN A 102 5.47 5.13 -5.17
CA ASN A 102 4.72 4.04 -4.53
C ASN A 102 3.19 4.23 -4.61
N GLY A 103 2.73 5.45 -4.88
CA GLY A 103 1.31 5.81 -4.82
C GLY A 103 0.83 5.88 -3.37
N GLY A 104 -0.35 5.34 -3.11
CA GLY A 104 -0.86 5.13 -1.75
C GLY A 104 -2.18 5.81 -1.40
N LYS A 105 -2.81 6.51 -2.35
CA LYS A 105 -4.17 7.01 -2.14
C LYS A 105 -5.14 5.83 -2.04
N ILE A 106 -5.96 5.82 -0.99
CA ILE A 106 -7.05 4.86 -0.80
C ILE A 106 -8.38 5.61 -0.78
N LEU A 107 -9.40 5.04 -1.42
CA LEU A 107 -10.77 5.55 -1.41
C LEU A 107 -11.74 4.39 -1.18
N ILE A 108 -12.83 4.67 -0.46
CA ILE A 108 -14.01 3.78 -0.42
C ILE A 108 -15.03 4.37 -1.38
N GLY A 109 -15.42 3.61 -2.40
CA GLY A 109 -16.39 4.04 -3.39
C GLY A 109 -17.83 4.02 -2.86
N PRO A 110 -18.76 4.69 -3.56
CA PRO A 110 -20.19 4.61 -3.25
C PRO A 110 -20.76 3.19 -3.43
N ASP A 111 -20.08 2.35 -4.20
CA ASP A 111 -20.35 0.92 -4.40
C ASP A 111 -19.80 0.03 -3.27
N SER A 112 -19.27 0.63 -2.21
CA SER A 112 -18.64 -0.05 -1.07
C SER A 112 -17.35 -0.83 -1.41
N ASN A 113 -16.73 -0.57 -2.56
CA ASN A 113 -15.43 -1.14 -2.92
C ASN A 113 -14.24 -0.28 -2.44
N VAL A 114 -13.08 -0.92 -2.30
CA VAL A 114 -11.82 -0.26 -1.95
C VAL A 114 -11.01 -0.01 -3.22
N TYR A 115 -10.68 1.25 -3.46
CA TYR A 115 -9.83 1.67 -4.57
C TYR A 115 -8.47 2.11 -4.03
N LEU A 116 -7.42 1.49 -4.53
CA LEU A 116 -6.03 1.79 -4.18
C LEU A 116 -5.29 2.27 -5.43
N VAL A 117 -4.63 3.42 -5.32
CA VAL A 117 -3.69 3.89 -6.35
C VAL A 117 -2.30 3.36 -6.02
N VAL A 118 -1.76 2.53 -6.89
CA VAL A 118 -0.36 2.04 -6.82
C VAL A 118 0.42 2.72 -7.93
N GLY A 119 1.59 3.28 -7.60
CA GLY A 119 2.44 3.90 -8.60
C GLY A 119 3.27 2.86 -9.37
N ASP A 120 4.08 3.33 -10.31
CA ASP A 120 4.87 2.45 -11.18
C ASP A 120 6.15 1.92 -10.50
N LEU A 121 6.42 2.28 -9.24
CA LEU A 121 7.67 1.94 -8.55
C LEU A 121 8.89 2.36 -9.38
N ALA A 122 8.84 3.53 -10.03
CA ALA A 122 9.83 3.99 -11.00
C ALA A 122 10.14 2.94 -12.07
N HIS A 123 9.13 2.18 -12.53
CA HIS A 123 9.26 1.32 -13.70
C HIS A 123 9.55 2.19 -14.89
N ARG A 124 10.71 1.93 -15.50
CA ARG A 124 11.10 2.51 -16.77
C ARG A 124 11.11 1.40 -17.80
N THR A 125 10.08 1.39 -18.63
CA THR A 125 9.96 0.45 -19.75
C THR A 125 9.93 1.22 -21.06
N ARG A 126 10.06 0.49 -22.17
CA ARG A 126 9.98 1.07 -23.52
C ARG A 126 8.58 1.59 -23.88
N LEU A 127 7.55 1.22 -23.11
CA LEU A 127 6.17 1.67 -23.31
C LEU A 127 5.90 3.04 -22.67
N GLN A 128 6.84 3.57 -21.89
CA GLN A 128 6.77 4.93 -21.37
C GLN A 128 7.63 5.85 -22.24
N ASN A 129 7.17 7.09 -22.44
CA ASN A 129 7.88 8.10 -23.23
C ASN A 129 9.11 8.65 -22.49
N TYR A 130 10.13 7.81 -22.33
CA TYR A 130 11.45 8.20 -21.86
C TYR A 130 12.39 8.36 -23.06
N GLU A 131 13.15 9.45 -23.11
CA GLU A 131 14.28 9.56 -24.04
C GLU A 131 15.22 8.37 -23.81
N LYS A 132 15.44 7.58 -24.86
CA LYS A 132 16.11 6.27 -24.82
C LYS A 132 17.42 6.30 -24.02
N LYS A 133 17.42 5.78 -22.79
CA LYS A 133 18.66 5.44 -22.04
C LYS A 133 18.59 4.13 -21.24
N PHE A 134 17.69 3.19 -21.55
CA PHE A 134 17.75 1.86 -20.91
C PHE A 134 17.48 0.73 -21.91
N ASN A 135 18.44 -0.18 -22.08
CA ASN A 135 18.33 -1.36 -22.92
C ASN A 135 18.27 -2.62 -22.04
N PRO A 136 17.08 -3.18 -21.73
CA PRO A 136 16.96 -4.33 -20.84
C PRO A 136 17.31 -5.68 -21.49
N GLN A 137 17.63 -5.71 -22.80
CA GLN A 137 17.82 -6.96 -23.53
C GLN A 137 19.27 -7.44 -23.59
N ARG A 138 19.88 -7.69 -22.43
CA ARG A 138 21.15 -8.43 -22.34
C ARG A 138 20.99 -9.76 -21.61
N ASN A 139 19.94 -10.51 -21.96
CA ASN A 139 19.90 -11.96 -21.80
C ASN A 139 19.02 -12.54 -22.91
N LYS A 140 19.64 -12.83 -24.05
CA LYS A 140 18.98 -13.53 -25.16
C LYS A 140 18.78 -15.00 -24.75
N ARG A 141 17.55 -15.36 -24.38
CA ARG A 141 17.01 -16.69 -24.71
C ARG A 141 15.85 -16.47 -25.66
N SER A 142 15.94 -17.13 -26.81
CA SER A 142 15.04 -17.06 -27.96
C SER A 142 13.59 -17.30 -27.56
N ILE A 143 12.69 -16.37 -27.94
CA ILE A 143 11.24 -16.59 -27.88
C ILE A 143 10.64 -16.23 -29.25
N SER A 144 9.85 -17.18 -29.75
CA SER A 144 9.09 -17.25 -31.01
C SER A 144 8.13 -16.06 -31.23
N PRO A 145 7.81 -15.67 -32.49
CA PRO A 145 6.98 -14.51 -32.75
C PRO A 145 5.50 -14.85 -32.55
N TYR A 146 4.87 -14.27 -31.53
CA TYR A 146 3.41 -14.13 -31.51
C TYR A 146 3.04 -12.65 -31.61
N THR A 147 2.35 -12.36 -32.70
CA THR A 147 1.56 -11.17 -33.00
C THR A 147 0.62 -10.82 -31.85
N GLY A 148 0.57 -9.54 -31.48
CA GLY A 148 -0.37 -8.98 -30.53
C GLY A 148 -0.60 -7.50 -30.79
N TRP A 149 -1.85 -7.08 -30.65
CA TRP A 149 -2.35 -5.75 -31.00
C TRP A 149 -1.88 -4.67 -30.01
N GLN A 150 -1.60 -3.49 -30.54
CA GLN A 150 -1.27 -2.27 -29.80
C GLN A 150 -2.40 -1.27 -30.03
N THR A 151 -3.04 -0.79 -28.96
CA THR A 151 -3.98 0.34 -29.04
C THR A 151 -3.27 1.61 -28.60
N CYS A 152 -3.74 2.73 -29.17
CA CYS A 152 -3.21 4.09 -29.05
C CYS A 152 -3.02 4.56 -27.60
#